data_AF-A0A5Q0LDI1-F1
#
_entry.id   AF-A0A5Q0LDI1-F1
#
_cell.length_a   1.000
_cell.length_b   1.000
_cell.length_c   1.000
_cell.angle_alpha   90.00
_cell.angle_beta   90.00
_cell.angle_gamma   90.00
#
_symmetry.space_group_name_H-M   'P 1'
#
loop_
_entity.id
_entity.type
_entity.pdbx_description
1 polymer ?
#
loop_
_entity_poly.entity_id
_entity_poly.type
_entity_poly.pdbx_seq_one_letter_code
_entity_poly.pdbx_strand_id
1 'polypeptide(L)'
;MTAAVPAFGPTGDQLPCDENSTPFAAVTLSFEVTREQLRAALAIGQAENAGEPPLPDLTVRDTRREIEGYFAGAAVFGSDTELQAIDAVLAPDHAADLDAAINRAYTKPHHPAIPQTPLYRDGTVVLQTLDHGEVVLPEPAWCTGHDADTIGTLDEVTHNGRHVRAGSIGHRGYVDFLDTFLTHAPYLAEQPEPYPLVSVNLDLNADLDPDGATRAAHGLRAAALRLERLAAEAQRLRNGGQA
;
A
#
# COMPACT_ATOMS: atom_id res chain seq x y z
N MET A 1 17.04 24.59 8.67
CA MET A 1 16.47 23.23 8.67
C MET A 1 15.09 23.33 9.27
N THR A 2 14.04 23.24 8.46
CA THR A 2 12.65 23.17 8.93
C THR A 2 12.43 21.78 9.53
N ALA A 3 11.90 21.73 10.76
CA ALA A 3 11.50 20.45 11.35
C ALA A 3 10.42 19.82 10.47
N ALA A 4 10.55 18.52 10.18
CA ALA A 4 9.54 17.80 9.41
C ALA A 4 8.18 17.90 10.12
N VAL A 5 7.14 18.24 9.36
CA VAL A 5 5.76 18.29 9.87
C VAL A 5 5.33 16.86 10.19
N PRO A 6 4.79 16.56 11.39
CA PRO A 6 4.30 15.23 11.70
C PRO A 6 3.13 14.86 10.78
N ALA A 7 3.21 13.71 10.11
CA ALA A 7 2.16 13.15 9.28
C ALA A 7 1.26 12.22 10.10
N PHE A 8 -0.06 12.27 9.84
CA PHE A 8 -1.07 11.42 10.47
C PHE A 8 -2.05 10.95 9.40
N GLY A 9 -2.60 9.75 9.59
CA GLY A 9 -3.71 9.22 8.79
C GLY A 9 -3.32 8.22 7.69
N PRO A 10 -4.33 7.58 7.06
CA PRO A 10 -5.73 7.59 7.49
C PRO A 10 -5.92 6.87 8.84
N THR A 11 -6.69 7.46 9.76
CA THR A 11 -6.91 6.95 11.11
C THR A 11 -7.98 5.85 11.10
N GLY A 12 -7.72 4.72 10.42
CA GLY A 12 -8.56 3.52 10.42
C GLY A 12 -8.83 2.89 9.04
N ASP A 13 -9.67 1.83 9.06
CA ASP A 13 -10.17 1.10 7.89
C ASP A 13 -10.67 2.07 6.80
N GLN A 14 -10.54 1.68 5.53
CA GLN A 14 -11.02 2.47 4.39
C GLN A 14 -12.39 3.08 4.72
N LEU A 15 -12.48 4.42 4.68
CA LEU A 15 -13.76 5.09 4.83
C LEU A 15 -14.67 4.54 3.74
N PRO A 16 -15.77 3.85 4.08
CA PRO A 16 -16.65 3.30 3.06
C PRO A 16 -17.15 4.47 2.21
N CYS A 17 -17.11 4.29 0.89
CA CYS A 17 -17.93 5.12 0.02
C CYS A 17 -19.41 4.93 0.41
N ASP A 18 -20.32 5.79 -0.06
CA ASP A 18 -21.77 5.57 0.08
C ASP A 18 -22.07 4.07 -0.08
N GLU A 19 -22.79 3.49 0.88
CA GLU A 19 -23.09 2.05 0.95
C GLU A 19 -23.74 1.52 -0.35
N ASN A 20 -24.27 2.42 -1.18
CA ASN A 20 -24.91 2.14 -2.46
C ASN A 20 -23.96 2.21 -3.68
N SER A 21 -22.67 2.45 -3.48
CA SER A 21 -21.69 2.63 -4.55
C SER A 21 -20.65 1.51 -4.57
N THR A 22 -20.29 1.05 -5.77
CA THR A 22 -19.15 0.14 -5.96
C THR A 22 -17.92 0.98 -6.27
N PRO A 23 -16.90 1.03 -5.39
CA PRO A 23 -15.73 1.85 -5.62
C PRO A 23 -14.92 1.31 -6.81
N PHE A 24 -14.47 2.21 -7.68
CA PHE A 24 -13.59 1.86 -8.80
C PHE A 24 -12.12 1.71 -8.37
N ALA A 25 -11.66 2.58 -7.47
CA ALA A 25 -10.32 2.55 -6.89
C ALA A 25 -10.35 3.13 -5.47
N ALA A 26 -9.39 2.72 -4.64
CA ALA A 26 -9.11 3.38 -3.36
C ALA A 26 -7.85 4.24 -3.52
N VAL A 27 -7.97 5.55 -3.24
CA VAL A 27 -6.87 6.51 -3.38
C VAL A 27 -6.56 7.10 -2.00
N THR A 28 -5.31 7.02 -1.57
CA THR A 28 -4.83 7.68 -0.35
C THR A 28 -4.10 8.95 -0.72
N LEU A 29 -4.58 10.09 -0.20
CA LEU A 29 -3.97 11.40 -0.39
C LEU A 29 -3.39 11.90 0.93
N SER A 30 -2.32 12.68 0.85
CA SER A 30 -1.72 13.38 1.98
C SER A 30 -1.57 14.86 1.63
N PHE A 31 -2.09 15.72 2.49
CA PHE A 31 -2.06 17.17 2.30
C PHE A 31 -1.65 17.86 3.61
N GLU A 32 -0.87 18.94 3.49
CA GLU A 32 -0.52 19.78 4.63
C GLU A 32 -1.68 20.73 4.94
N VAL A 33 -2.09 20.79 6.21
CA VAL A 33 -3.18 21.65 6.65
C VAL A 33 -2.76 22.58 7.77
N THR A 34 -3.37 23.76 7.79
CA THR A 34 -3.24 24.71 8.89
C THR A 34 -4.10 24.27 10.08
N ARG A 35 -3.78 24.80 11.27
CA ARG A 35 -4.59 24.59 12.47
C ARG A 35 -6.01 25.12 12.29
N GLU A 36 -6.17 26.21 11.54
CA GLU A 36 -7.46 26.82 11.24
C GLU A 36 -8.33 25.92 10.38
N GLN A 37 -7.73 25.25 9.38
CA GLN A 37 -8.42 24.26 8.56
C GLN A 37 -8.86 23.04 9.39
N LEU A 38 -7.98 22.53 10.27
CA LEU A 38 -8.34 21.44 11.20
C LEU A 38 -9.51 21.84 12.12
N ARG A 39 -9.50 23.08 12.65
CA ARG A 39 -10.57 23.59 13.50
C ARG A 39 -11.88 23.73 12.74
N ALA A 40 -11.84 24.25 11.52
CA ALA A 40 -13.01 24.42 10.68
C ALA A 40 -13.66 23.07 10.37
N ALA A 41 -12.85 22.08 9.96
CA ALA A 41 -13.31 20.72 9.71
C ALA A 41 -14.05 20.12 10.92
N LEU A 42 -13.43 20.15 12.10
CA LEU A 42 -14.05 19.64 13.33
C LEU A 42 -15.34 20.39 13.70
N ALA A 43 -15.35 21.73 13.55
CA ALA A 43 -16.50 22.55 13.89
C ALA A 43 -17.70 22.26 12.95
N ILE A 44 -17.43 21.99 11.67
CA ILE A 44 -18.47 21.66 10.70
C ILE A 44 -19.04 20.27 10.99
N GLY A 45 -18.19 19.25 11.19
CA GLY A 45 -18.66 17.92 11.57
C GLY A 45 -19.50 17.92 12.86
N GLN A 46 -19.07 18.68 13.87
CA GLN A 46 -19.87 18.90 15.09
C GLN A 46 -21.20 19.60 14.79
N ALA A 47 -21.25 20.61 13.92
CA ALA A 47 -22.49 21.27 13.56
C ALA A 47 -23.46 20.33 12.82
N GLU A 48 -22.95 19.49 11.91
CA GLU A 48 -23.73 18.49 11.16
C GLU A 48 -24.32 17.41 12.09
N ASN A 49 -23.57 17.02 13.12
CA ASN A 49 -24.00 16.07 14.15
C ASN A 49 -24.72 16.74 15.34
N ALA A 50 -25.18 17.99 15.20
CA ALA A 50 -25.88 18.76 16.24
C ALA A 50 -25.12 18.87 17.59
N GLY A 51 -23.78 18.79 17.54
CA GLY A 51 -22.89 18.88 18.70
C GLY A 51 -22.68 17.57 19.46
N GLU A 52 -23.09 16.44 18.89
CA GLU A 52 -23.00 15.13 19.52
C GLU A 52 -21.91 14.24 18.89
N PRO A 53 -21.07 13.56 19.69
CA PRO A 53 -20.93 13.75 21.14
C PRO A 53 -20.26 15.11 21.44
N PRO A 54 -20.44 15.66 22.66
CA PRO A 54 -19.80 16.90 23.06
C PRO A 54 -18.27 16.83 22.91
N LEU A 55 -17.64 17.94 22.50
CA LEU A 55 -16.18 18.02 22.31
C LEU A 55 -15.32 17.45 23.46
N PRO A 56 -15.66 17.66 24.76
CA PRO A 56 -14.88 17.08 25.86
C PRO A 56 -14.90 15.55 25.91
N ASP A 57 -15.88 14.92 25.26
CA ASP A 57 -16.08 13.47 25.27
C ASP A 57 -15.42 12.80 24.04
N LEU A 58 -14.97 13.59 23.06
CA LEU A 58 -14.25 13.07 21.90
C LEU A 58 -12.84 12.61 22.30
N THR A 59 -12.48 11.39 21.92
CA THR A 59 -11.09 10.95 22.01
C THR A 59 -10.24 11.62 20.92
N VAL A 60 -8.91 11.52 21.04
CA VAL A 60 -7.99 11.96 19.96
C VAL A 60 -8.31 11.23 18.64
N ARG A 61 -8.68 9.96 18.72
CA ARG A 61 -9.06 9.16 17.54
C ARG A 61 -10.36 9.67 16.94
N ASP A 62 -11.37 9.95 17.75
CA ASP A 62 -12.66 10.47 17.25
C ASP A 62 -12.49 11.84 16.61
N THR A 63 -11.70 12.71 17.25
CA THR A 63 -11.38 14.04 16.71
C THR A 63 -10.70 13.94 15.33
N ARG A 64 -9.73 13.03 15.17
CA ARG A 64 -9.06 12.81 13.88
C ARG A 64 -10.02 12.24 12.86
N ARG A 65 -10.80 11.22 13.22
CA ARG A 65 -11.79 10.61 12.34
C ARG A 65 -12.80 11.63 11.83
N GLU A 66 -13.28 12.52 12.69
CA GLU A 66 -14.21 13.57 12.31
C GLU A 66 -13.58 14.56 11.32
N ILE A 67 -12.36 15.02 11.59
CA ILE A 67 -11.63 15.94 10.71
C ILE A 67 -11.30 15.29 9.36
N GLU A 68 -10.75 14.07 9.36
CA GLU A 68 -10.40 13.31 8.16
C GLU A 68 -11.64 12.97 7.35
N GLY A 69 -12.72 12.56 8.01
CA GLY A 69 -14.03 12.31 7.41
C GLY A 69 -14.60 13.55 6.75
N TYR A 70 -14.51 14.72 7.40
CA TYR A 70 -14.93 15.98 6.80
C TYR A 70 -14.10 16.32 5.57
N PHE A 71 -12.76 16.21 5.60
CA PHE A 71 -11.95 16.50 4.41
C PHE A 71 -12.24 15.54 3.26
N ALA A 72 -12.40 14.25 3.55
CA ALA A 72 -12.78 13.25 2.55
C ALA A 72 -14.16 13.58 1.96
N GLY A 73 -15.15 13.85 2.80
CA GLY A 73 -16.50 14.23 2.38
C GLY A 73 -16.51 15.52 1.58
N ALA A 74 -15.85 16.58 2.05
CA ALA A 74 -15.77 17.87 1.34
C ALA A 74 -15.08 17.75 -0.02
N ALA A 75 -14.05 16.90 -0.15
CA ALA A 75 -13.43 16.62 -1.43
C ALA A 75 -14.41 15.91 -2.38
N VAL A 76 -15.18 14.94 -1.88
CA VAL A 76 -16.20 14.22 -2.68
C VAL A 76 -17.35 15.15 -3.07
N PHE A 77 -17.99 15.83 -2.12
CA PHE A 77 -19.12 16.74 -2.40
C PHE A 77 -18.72 17.94 -3.27
N GLY A 78 -17.53 18.48 -3.06
CA GLY A 78 -16.96 19.52 -3.92
C GLY A 78 -16.81 19.00 -5.36
N SER A 79 -16.25 17.79 -5.51
CA SER A 79 -16.11 17.15 -6.81
C SER A 79 -17.46 16.84 -7.46
N ASP A 80 -18.48 16.37 -6.72
CA ASP A 80 -19.81 16.09 -7.27
C ASP A 80 -20.51 17.36 -7.77
N THR A 81 -20.38 18.46 -7.02
CA THR A 81 -20.94 19.76 -7.41
C THR A 81 -20.26 20.27 -8.68
N GLU A 82 -18.94 20.16 -8.77
CA GLU A 82 -18.17 20.54 -9.96
C GLU A 82 -18.46 19.61 -11.14
N LEU A 83 -18.61 18.30 -10.91
CA LEU A 83 -18.89 17.29 -11.93
C LEU A 83 -20.22 17.58 -12.62
N GLN A 84 -21.27 17.93 -11.88
CA GLN A 84 -22.55 18.34 -12.48
C GLN A 84 -22.41 19.54 -13.42
N ALA A 85 -21.54 20.49 -13.09
CA ALA A 85 -21.28 21.65 -13.94
C ALA A 85 -20.41 21.30 -15.15
N ILE A 86 -19.44 20.40 -14.99
CA ILE A 86 -18.55 19.92 -16.06
C ILE A 86 -19.32 19.06 -17.06
N ASP A 87 -20.13 18.10 -16.60
CA ASP A 87 -20.92 17.21 -17.45
C ASP A 87 -21.89 17.98 -18.36
N ALA A 88 -22.40 19.11 -17.88
CA ALA A 88 -23.27 19.98 -18.67
C ALA A 88 -22.57 20.64 -19.87
N VAL A 89 -21.24 20.72 -19.87
CA VAL A 89 -20.44 21.40 -20.91
C VAL A 89 -19.44 20.48 -21.61
N LEU A 90 -19.23 19.27 -21.11
CA LEU A 90 -18.25 18.32 -21.63
C LEU A 90 -18.75 17.70 -22.94
N ALA A 91 -17.97 17.84 -24.01
CA ALA A 91 -18.28 17.18 -25.28
C ALA A 91 -18.18 15.65 -25.13
N PRO A 92 -19.10 14.85 -25.71
CA PRO A 92 -19.12 13.40 -25.55
C PRO A 92 -17.79 12.72 -25.91
N ASP A 93 -17.15 13.16 -27.00
CA ASP A 93 -15.86 12.60 -27.44
C ASP A 93 -14.76 12.85 -26.40
N HIS A 94 -14.78 14.02 -25.74
CA HIS A 94 -13.79 14.34 -24.71
C HIS A 94 -14.04 13.56 -23.42
N ALA A 95 -15.30 13.30 -23.07
CA ALA A 95 -15.65 12.43 -21.94
C ALA A 95 -15.09 11.00 -22.13
N ALA A 96 -15.23 10.44 -23.34
CA ALA A 96 -14.68 9.13 -23.67
C ALA A 96 -13.13 9.09 -23.57
N ASP A 97 -12.45 10.16 -23.98
CA ASP A 97 -11.00 10.27 -23.84
C ASP A 97 -10.55 10.31 -22.37
N LEU A 98 -11.30 11.01 -21.51
CA LEU A 98 -11.06 11.06 -20.06
C LEU A 98 -11.27 9.69 -19.41
N ASP A 99 -12.36 9.00 -19.73
CA ASP A 99 -12.62 7.64 -19.24
C ASP A 99 -11.52 6.68 -19.67
N ALA A 100 -11.06 6.77 -20.92
CA ALA A 100 -9.94 5.96 -21.39
C ALA A 100 -8.64 6.27 -20.61
N ALA A 101 -8.40 7.53 -20.24
CA ALA A 101 -7.26 7.90 -19.41
C ALA A 101 -7.38 7.38 -17.98
N ILE A 102 -8.55 7.48 -17.36
CA ILE A 102 -8.84 6.95 -16.02
C ILE A 102 -8.65 5.43 -16.00
N ASN A 103 -9.19 4.72 -16.99
CA ASN A 103 -9.01 3.27 -17.11
C ASN A 103 -7.53 2.89 -17.24
N ARG A 104 -6.74 3.60 -18.04
CA ARG A 104 -5.29 3.35 -18.12
C ARG A 104 -4.56 3.59 -16.79
N ALA A 105 -4.98 4.58 -16.02
CA ALA A 105 -4.32 4.97 -14.77
C ALA A 105 -4.71 4.09 -13.57
N TYR A 106 -5.97 3.65 -13.51
CA TYR A 106 -6.56 3.04 -12.31
C TYR A 106 -7.08 1.62 -12.53
N THR A 107 -7.19 1.15 -13.78
CA THR A 107 -7.37 -0.28 -14.05
C THR A 107 -6.00 -0.87 -14.27
N LYS A 108 -5.46 -1.59 -13.28
CA LYS A 108 -4.38 -2.53 -13.57
C LYS A 108 -4.95 -3.53 -14.57
N PRO A 109 -4.34 -3.72 -15.75
CA PRO A 109 -4.86 -4.68 -16.72
C PRO A 109 -5.03 -6.03 -16.01
N HIS A 110 -6.26 -6.52 -15.93
CA HIS A 110 -6.48 -7.86 -15.40
C HIS A 110 -6.07 -8.85 -16.48
N HIS A 111 -4.79 -9.16 -16.53
CA HIS A 111 -4.30 -10.25 -17.34
C HIS A 111 -4.84 -11.56 -16.75
N PRO A 112 -5.38 -12.50 -17.57
CA PRO A 112 -5.74 -13.81 -17.07
C PRO A 112 -4.50 -14.44 -16.43
N ALA A 113 -4.57 -14.67 -15.14
CA ALA A 113 -3.45 -15.17 -14.35
C ALA A 113 -3.12 -16.59 -14.82
N ILE A 114 -1.90 -16.84 -15.31
CA ILE A 114 -1.46 -18.18 -15.71
C ILE A 114 -0.77 -18.83 -14.50
N PRO A 115 -1.33 -19.90 -13.91
CA PRO A 115 -0.61 -20.69 -12.90
C PRO A 115 0.65 -21.26 -13.52
N GLN A 116 1.80 -20.99 -12.90
CA GLN A 116 3.08 -21.41 -13.44
C GLN A 116 3.35 -22.89 -13.17
N THR A 117 4.14 -23.52 -14.04
CA THR A 117 4.82 -24.81 -13.78
C THR A 117 6.28 -24.61 -14.13
N PRO A 118 7.04 -23.94 -13.25
CA PRO A 118 8.38 -23.48 -13.59
C PRO A 118 9.34 -24.63 -13.86
N LEU A 119 10.24 -24.45 -14.83
CA LEU A 119 11.34 -25.38 -15.06
C LEU A 119 12.65 -24.71 -14.68
N TYR A 120 13.27 -25.19 -13.60
CA TYR A 120 14.53 -24.65 -13.09
C TYR A 120 15.72 -25.38 -13.68
N ARG A 121 16.69 -24.61 -14.18
CA ARG A 121 17.93 -25.17 -14.74
C ARG A 121 19.07 -24.16 -14.72
N ASP A 122 20.23 -24.57 -14.20
CA ASP A 122 21.49 -23.83 -14.34
C ASP A 122 21.40 -22.33 -13.95
N GLY A 123 20.65 -22.01 -12.88
CA GLY A 123 20.43 -20.62 -12.44
C GLY A 123 19.46 -19.82 -13.30
N THR A 124 18.60 -20.51 -14.04
CA THR A 124 17.51 -19.93 -14.84
C THR A 124 16.18 -20.61 -14.52
N VAL A 125 15.09 -19.90 -14.79
CA VAL A 125 13.72 -20.39 -14.69
C VAL A 125 13.01 -20.19 -16.02
N VAL A 126 12.26 -21.20 -16.45
CA VAL A 126 11.36 -21.11 -17.59
C VAL A 126 9.94 -20.83 -17.10
N LEU A 127 9.34 -19.73 -17.57
CA LEU A 127 8.01 -19.26 -17.19
C LEU A 127 7.14 -19.04 -18.43
N GLN A 128 5.83 -19.15 -18.27
CA GLN A 128 4.85 -18.87 -19.32
C GLN A 128 4.24 -17.48 -19.11
N THR A 129 4.33 -16.62 -20.11
CA THR A 129 3.63 -15.32 -20.16
C THR A 129 2.66 -15.27 -21.34
N LEU A 130 1.69 -14.36 -21.26
CA LEU A 130 0.68 -14.13 -22.31
C LEU A 130 1.25 -13.38 -23.52
N ASP A 131 2.21 -12.48 -23.27
CA ASP A 131 2.74 -11.53 -24.24
C ASP A 131 3.99 -12.03 -24.97
N HIS A 132 4.77 -12.91 -24.34
CA HIS A 132 6.03 -13.45 -24.89
C HIS A 132 6.04 -14.97 -25.01
N GLY A 133 5.00 -15.66 -24.53
CA GLY A 133 4.96 -17.11 -24.51
C GLY A 133 5.89 -17.69 -23.43
N GLU A 134 6.57 -18.79 -23.75
CA GLU A 134 7.57 -19.38 -22.85
C GLU A 134 8.85 -18.52 -22.86
N VAL A 135 9.29 -18.06 -21.69
CA VAL A 135 10.48 -17.22 -21.51
C VAL A 135 11.46 -17.89 -20.57
N VAL A 136 12.76 -17.79 -20.89
CA VAL A 136 13.86 -18.27 -20.04
C VAL A 136 14.52 -17.07 -19.38
N LEU A 137 14.47 -17.01 -18.06
CA LEU A 137 14.90 -15.86 -17.27
C LEU A 137 16.01 -16.26 -16.29
N PRO A 138 17.01 -15.41 -16.00
CA PRO A 138 17.93 -15.63 -14.90
C PRO A 138 17.15 -15.73 -13.58
N GLU A 139 17.43 -16.75 -12.78
CA GLU A 139 16.85 -16.88 -11.45
C GLU A 139 17.91 -16.66 -10.38
N PRO A 140 17.78 -15.61 -9.57
CA PRO A 140 18.69 -15.37 -8.46
C PRO A 140 18.62 -16.50 -7.43
N ALA A 141 19.77 -16.94 -6.90
CA ALA A 141 19.83 -18.03 -5.92
C ALA A 141 19.08 -17.76 -4.60
N TRP A 142 18.76 -16.50 -4.30
CA TRP A 142 17.97 -16.11 -3.13
C TRP A 142 16.45 -16.16 -3.38
N CYS A 143 16.01 -16.30 -4.62
CA CYS A 143 14.61 -16.43 -4.98
C CYS A 143 14.07 -17.77 -4.46
N THR A 144 12.84 -17.77 -3.93
CA THR A 144 12.19 -18.98 -3.43
C THR A 144 11.47 -19.81 -4.49
N GLY A 145 11.56 -19.40 -5.76
CA GLY A 145 10.86 -20.00 -6.89
C GLY A 145 9.49 -19.37 -7.16
N HIS A 146 8.86 -19.85 -8.24
CA HIS A 146 7.63 -19.35 -8.86
C HIS A 146 6.51 -20.42 -8.89
N ASP A 147 6.63 -21.50 -8.11
CA ASP A 147 5.76 -22.69 -8.23
C ASP A 147 4.29 -22.44 -7.91
N ALA A 148 3.99 -21.36 -7.17
CA ALA A 148 2.64 -20.94 -6.82
C ALA A 148 2.24 -19.60 -7.46
N ASP A 149 3.11 -19.05 -8.31
CA ASP A 149 2.89 -17.73 -8.87
C ASP A 149 1.90 -17.82 -10.03
N THR A 150 1.13 -16.74 -10.16
CA THR A 150 0.28 -16.51 -11.32
C THR A 150 0.82 -15.30 -12.06
N ILE A 151 1.28 -15.52 -13.28
CA ILE A 151 1.96 -14.49 -14.09
C ILE A 151 1.16 -14.29 -15.36
N GLY A 152 0.75 -13.06 -15.64
CA GLY A 152 0.08 -12.67 -16.87
C GLY A 152 1.10 -12.27 -17.92
N THR A 153 1.83 -11.20 -17.68
CA THR A 153 2.79 -10.61 -18.64
C THR A 153 4.22 -10.64 -18.11
N LEU A 154 5.22 -10.46 -18.99
CA LEU A 154 6.64 -10.53 -18.59
C LEU A 154 7.00 -9.48 -17.53
N ASP A 155 6.38 -8.31 -17.56
CA ASP A 155 6.59 -7.23 -16.60
C ASP A 155 6.01 -7.51 -15.21
N GLU A 156 5.18 -8.54 -15.05
CA GLU A 156 4.69 -8.99 -13.74
C GLU A 156 5.66 -9.96 -13.05
N VAL A 157 6.69 -10.45 -13.76
CA VAL A 157 7.68 -11.37 -13.19
C VAL A 157 8.48 -10.65 -12.10
N THR A 158 8.34 -11.14 -10.87
CA THR A 158 9.05 -10.62 -9.70
C THR A 158 9.74 -11.78 -8.98
N HIS A 159 11.04 -11.68 -8.75
CA HIS A 159 11.76 -12.62 -7.89
C HIS A 159 11.52 -12.24 -6.44
N ASN A 160 10.88 -13.13 -5.69
CA ASN A 160 10.68 -12.95 -4.25
C ASN A 160 11.58 -13.90 -3.48
N GLY A 161 12.26 -13.36 -2.47
CA GLY A 161 13.07 -14.10 -1.54
C GLY A 161 12.24 -14.61 -0.38
N ARG A 162 12.90 -15.33 0.53
CA ARG A 162 12.24 -15.88 1.72
C ARG A 162 11.70 -14.78 2.62
N HIS A 163 10.43 -14.91 2.99
CA HIS A 163 9.78 -14.09 4.01
C HIS A 163 10.45 -14.26 5.38
N VAL A 164 10.79 -13.13 5.98
CA VAL A 164 11.33 -13.00 7.34
C VAL A 164 10.30 -12.26 8.18
N ARG A 165 9.59 -13.00 9.03
CA ARG A 165 8.49 -12.45 9.85
C ARG A 165 8.90 -12.19 11.28
N ALA A 166 8.38 -11.13 11.89
CA ALA A 166 8.47 -10.86 13.32
C ALA A 166 7.11 -10.53 13.92
N GLY A 167 6.91 -10.96 15.15
CA GLY A 167 5.69 -10.73 15.89
C GLY A 167 5.91 -10.84 17.39
N SER A 168 4.82 -10.69 18.14
CA SER A 168 4.79 -10.78 19.59
C SER A 168 3.52 -11.46 20.06
N ILE A 169 3.55 -12.04 21.26
CA ILE A 169 2.36 -12.59 21.92
C ILE A 169 1.64 -11.44 22.64
N GLY A 170 0.50 -11.04 22.10
CA GLY A 170 -0.48 -10.18 22.76
C GLY A 170 -1.46 -10.98 23.62
N HIS A 171 -2.42 -10.28 24.25
CA HIS A 171 -3.49 -10.89 25.04
C HIS A 171 -4.43 -11.78 24.21
N ARG A 172 -4.58 -11.49 22.91
CA ARG A 172 -5.41 -12.25 21.97
C ARG A 172 -4.64 -13.30 21.16
N GLY A 173 -3.36 -13.52 21.47
CA GLY A 173 -2.50 -14.47 20.77
C GLY A 173 -1.32 -13.81 20.06
N TYR A 174 -0.69 -14.56 19.17
CA TYR A 174 0.47 -14.09 18.42
C TYR A 174 0.04 -13.13 17.30
N VAL A 175 0.66 -11.96 17.25
CA VAL A 175 0.44 -10.92 16.24
C VAL A 175 1.75 -10.76 15.47
N ASP A 176 1.74 -11.14 14.19
CA ASP A 176 2.79 -10.75 13.25
C ASP A 176 2.62 -9.27 12.95
N PHE A 177 3.70 -8.52 13.07
CA PHE A 177 3.71 -7.11 12.72
C PHE A 177 4.83 -6.72 11.76
N LEU A 178 5.74 -7.63 11.43
CA LEU A 178 6.71 -7.44 10.36
C LEU A 178 6.63 -8.64 9.41
N ASP A 179 6.52 -8.37 8.12
CA ASP A 179 6.87 -9.29 7.05
C ASP A 179 7.82 -8.58 6.08
N THR A 180 9.00 -9.14 5.87
CA THR A 180 10.00 -8.53 4.99
C THR A 180 10.77 -9.58 4.21
N PHE A 181 11.13 -9.25 2.97
CA PHE A 181 11.82 -10.15 2.05
C PHE A 181 12.58 -9.33 1.00
N LEU A 182 13.54 -9.97 0.33
CA LEU A 182 14.12 -9.41 -0.89
C LEU A 182 13.12 -9.55 -2.03
N THR A 183 12.96 -8.51 -2.82
CA THR A 183 12.13 -8.53 -4.02
C THR A 183 12.90 -7.92 -5.18
N HIS A 184 12.68 -8.39 -6.40
CA HIS A 184 13.29 -7.82 -7.58
C HIS A 184 12.39 -8.02 -8.79
N ALA A 185 11.93 -6.92 -9.39
CA ALA A 185 11.10 -6.90 -10.60
C ALA A 185 11.90 -6.34 -11.79
N PRO A 186 12.81 -7.13 -12.39
CA PRO A 186 13.74 -6.67 -13.43
C PRO A 186 13.08 -6.30 -14.76
N TYR A 187 11.80 -6.63 -14.95
CA TYR A 187 11.09 -6.47 -16.22
C TYR A 187 9.92 -5.49 -16.19
N LEU A 188 9.72 -4.75 -15.08
CA LEU A 188 8.64 -3.74 -14.99
C LEU A 188 8.65 -2.82 -16.21
N ALA A 189 7.50 -2.62 -16.85
CA ALA A 189 7.43 -1.89 -18.12
C ALA A 189 7.87 -0.42 -18.00
N GLU A 190 7.46 0.29 -16.94
CA GLU A 190 7.74 1.72 -16.77
C GLU A 190 9.08 1.98 -16.08
N GLN A 191 9.40 1.18 -15.06
CA GLN A 191 10.58 1.37 -14.24
C GLN A 191 11.17 0.02 -13.82
N PRO A 192 11.89 -0.68 -14.73
CA PRO A 192 12.60 -1.89 -14.39
C PRO A 192 13.50 -1.67 -13.18
N GLU A 193 13.44 -2.57 -12.20
CA GLU A 193 14.32 -2.49 -11.04
C GLU A 193 15.74 -2.93 -11.44
N PRO A 194 16.77 -2.08 -11.34
CA PRO A 194 18.12 -2.46 -11.73
C PRO A 194 18.78 -3.40 -10.71
N TYR A 195 18.27 -3.44 -9.48
CA TYR A 195 18.80 -4.23 -8.37
C TYR A 195 17.67 -4.67 -7.43
N PRO A 196 17.85 -5.77 -6.69
CA PRO A 196 16.90 -6.18 -5.66
C PRO A 196 16.68 -5.09 -4.60
N LEU A 197 15.44 -5.01 -4.13
CA LEU A 197 14.97 -4.15 -3.06
C LEU A 197 14.61 -4.99 -1.82
N VAL A 198 14.41 -4.30 -0.69
CA VAL A 198 13.82 -4.93 0.51
C VAL A 198 12.37 -4.49 0.60
N SER A 199 11.46 -5.43 0.44
CA SER A 199 10.03 -5.21 0.72
C SER A 199 9.82 -5.26 2.23
N VAL A 200 9.12 -4.28 2.79
CA VAL A 200 8.85 -4.18 4.23
C VAL A 200 7.37 -3.89 4.43
N ASN A 201 6.67 -4.84 5.02
CA ASN A 201 5.34 -4.65 5.57
C ASN A 201 5.45 -4.61 7.09
N LEU A 202 5.13 -3.46 7.69
CA LEU A 202 5.10 -3.28 9.13
C LEU A 202 3.69 -2.86 9.56
N ASP A 203 2.98 -3.75 10.25
CA ASP A 203 1.61 -3.52 10.70
C ASP A 203 1.48 -3.85 12.20
N LEU A 204 1.53 -2.82 13.04
CA LEU A 204 1.29 -2.95 14.47
C LEU A 204 0.26 -1.93 14.93
N ASN A 205 -0.98 -2.37 15.05
CA ASN A 205 -2.06 -1.59 15.67
C ASN A 205 -2.68 -2.40 16.82
N ALA A 206 -2.25 -2.13 18.05
CA ALA A 206 -2.70 -2.88 19.21
C ALA A 206 -2.74 -2.04 20.49
N ASP A 207 -3.79 -2.23 21.27
CA ASP A 207 -3.84 -1.83 22.68
C ASP A 207 -3.14 -2.90 23.51
N LEU A 208 -2.03 -2.53 24.16
CA LEU A 208 -1.17 -3.43 24.90
C LEU A 208 -1.14 -3.06 26.38
N ASP A 209 -1.22 -4.08 27.24
CA ASP A 209 -0.82 -3.93 28.65
C ASP A 209 0.71 -3.72 28.76
N PRO A 210 1.26 -3.35 29.93
CA PRO A 210 2.69 -3.07 30.08
C PRO A 210 3.61 -4.25 29.67
N ASP A 211 3.19 -5.47 29.94
CA ASP A 211 3.97 -6.66 29.58
C ASP A 211 3.92 -6.91 28.06
N GLY A 212 2.74 -6.72 27.44
CA GLY A 212 2.53 -6.76 26.00
C GLY A 212 3.33 -5.70 25.27
N ALA A 213 3.38 -4.47 25.78
CA ALA A 213 4.21 -3.39 25.26
C ALA A 213 5.70 -3.75 25.33
N THR A 214 6.14 -4.35 26.43
CA THR A 214 7.52 -4.83 26.58
C THR A 214 7.86 -5.92 25.56
N ARG A 215 6.97 -6.91 25.40
CA ARG A 215 7.15 -7.99 24.38
C ARG A 215 7.14 -7.44 22.96
N ALA A 216 6.23 -6.51 22.64
CA ALA A 216 6.19 -5.84 21.34
C ALA A 216 7.50 -5.07 21.07
N ALA A 217 8.03 -4.34 22.06
CA ALA A 217 9.32 -3.66 21.93
C ALA A 217 10.48 -4.64 21.66
N HIS A 218 10.49 -5.82 22.29
CA HIS A 218 11.47 -6.86 21.99
C HIS A 218 11.34 -7.42 20.57
N GLY A 219 10.11 -7.69 20.13
CA GLY A 219 9.85 -8.14 18.77
C GLY A 219 10.25 -7.09 17.73
N LEU A 220 10.01 -5.80 17.99
CA LEU A 220 10.42 -4.69 17.12
C LEU A 220 11.94 -4.58 17.01
N ARG A 221 12.69 -4.80 18.09
CA ARG A 221 14.16 -4.87 18.04
C ARG A 221 14.64 -6.07 17.21
N ALA A 222 14.00 -7.23 17.35
CA ALA A 222 14.32 -8.40 16.55
C ALA A 222 14.00 -8.17 15.05
N ALA A 223 12.89 -7.49 14.77
CA ALA A 223 12.50 -7.01 13.45
C ALA A 223 13.57 -6.09 12.84
N ALA A 224 14.02 -5.07 13.58
CA ALA A 224 15.07 -4.16 13.12
C ALA A 224 16.37 -4.92 12.74
N LEU A 225 16.82 -5.85 13.59
CA LEU A 225 18.01 -6.68 13.30
C LEU A 225 17.84 -7.61 12.10
N ARG A 226 16.61 -7.98 11.74
CA ARG A 226 16.31 -8.77 10.54
C ARG A 226 16.32 -7.90 9.30
N LEU A 227 15.73 -6.71 9.39
CA LEU A 227 15.74 -5.71 8.32
C LEU A 227 17.17 -5.25 7.99
N GLU A 228 18.00 -4.97 9.00
CA GLU A 228 19.41 -4.62 8.81
C GLU A 228 20.18 -5.71 8.05
N ARG A 229 19.89 -6.99 8.34
CA ARG A 229 20.52 -8.12 7.65
C ARG A 229 20.08 -8.23 6.20
N LEU A 230 18.79 -8.06 5.91
CA LEU A 230 18.26 -8.03 4.53
C LEU A 230 18.79 -6.83 3.76
N ALA A 231 18.87 -5.65 4.38
CA ALA A 231 19.45 -4.46 3.77
C ALA A 231 20.93 -4.65 3.44
N ALA A 232 21.70 -5.26 4.35
CA ALA A 232 23.09 -5.61 4.09
C ALA A 232 23.23 -6.61 2.93
N GLU A 233 22.29 -7.57 2.78
CA GLU A 233 22.28 -8.49 1.65
C GLU A 233 21.94 -7.79 0.34
N ALA A 234 20.87 -6.98 0.30
CA ALA A 234 20.52 -6.19 -0.88
C ALA A 234 21.68 -5.29 -1.34
N GLN A 235 22.41 -4.69 -0.39
CA GLN A 235 23.58 -3.89 -0.68
C GLN A 235 24.74 -4.72 -1.23
N ARG A 236 24.97 -5.94 -0.73
CA ARG A 236 25.98 -6.86 -1.29
C ARG A 236 25.66 -7.23 -2.73
N LEU A 237 24.40 -7.59 -3.01
CA LEU A 237 23.92 -7.93 -4.36
C LEU A 237 24.10 -6.75 -5.33
N ARG A 238 23.75 -5.54 -4.90
CA ARG A 238 23.97 -4.30 -5.69
C ARG A 238 25.44 -4.06 -6.02
N ASN A 239 26.35 -4.45 -5.13
CA ASN A 239 27.79 -4.29 -5.33
C ASN A 239 28.41 -5.43 -6.18
N GLY A 240 27.59 -6.27 -6.82
CA GLY A 240 28.05 -7.37 -7.67
C GLY A 240 28.42 -8.65 -6.91
N GLY A 241 28.03 -8.75 -5.63
CA GLY A 241 28.13 -10.01 -4.90
C GLY A 241 27.19 -11.05 -5.51
N GLN A 242 27.71 -12.24 -5.81
CA GLN A 242 26.86 -13.41 -6.06
C GLN A 242 26.39 -13.95 -4.70
N ALA A 243 25.10 -14.30 -4.60
CA ALA A 243 24.54 -14.99 -3.44
C ALA A 243 25.03 -16.45 -3.39
#